data_AF-A0A558DI48-F1
#
_entry.id   AF-A0A558DI48-F1
#
_cell.length_a   1.000
_cell.length_b   1.000
_cell.length_c   1.000
_cell.angle_alpha   90.00
_cell.angle_beta   90.00
_cell.angle_gamma   90.00
#
_symmetry.space_group_name_H-M   'P 1'
#
loop_
_entity.id
_entity.type
_entity.pdbx_description
1 polymer ?
#
loop_
_entity_poly.entity_id
_entity_poly.type
_entity_poly.pdbx_seq_one_letter_code
_entity_poly.pdbx_strand_id
1 'polypeptide(L)'
;MLHPAPDLGLGVQAHAHTHVDIIAQGGRNSEQGCNKSVSRVSSNATNVCNNSRLPCFLKMSIRRNLGLLLLIAVIALSGLGVVAFLQFERNAVSMRTLTDRAIPGFLAAGELKSALKTLQITVINLVHAPDDSLARQGADTLVAQKDALQEAVGEQTTMADGEVERGLMRHVQDSLNAYLAALDDVSSLRLGGQQDIAEAVLSGSADPYLQELEQILETLLVEKRRTKDSLLSEIEAARQQSTLILAGALLCTFVVLGVLGSRLYRQISRPLAEMKRAMATVAADLDFTRRVPIVREDEIGQSIRAFNALIEAVHGSLAEMAQVIRKNEAASVDMHVSAADMTSIAENGNASAGDIQFAVREVQRQIERINDDTLHAGGLTEISGQQATANGELIREAAARIHELAVSVESASERVFALASAGGQIALQVKEIREIADQTNLLALNAAIEAARAGESGRGFAVVAGEVRKLAERVSSATLAIAEQVKGIDATSNASAELMRRVVAGIKHNIDLTASAGRAMTDIEGSAREVIGVVGQIGEQVAVGQASSRDIVDRVDTIEDLMRRASAAADQNRAAADTIREISDQMAGIVNRFRIGPVLHSQVR
;
A
#
# COMPACT_ATOMS: atom_id res chain seq x y z
N MET A 1 19.06 42.42 -15.65
CA MET A 1 17.64 42.66 -16.01
C MET A 1 16.95 41.30 -15.96
N LEU A 2 16.47 40.89 -14.78
CA LEU A 2 15.07 40.99 -14.30
C LEU A 2 14.08 40.14 -15.13
N HIS A 3 13.72 39.00 -14.52
CA HIS A 3 12.58 38.08 -14.75
C HIS A 3 11.21 38.80 -14.89
N PRO A 4 10.08 38.16 -15.32
CA PRO A 4 9.65 36.80 -14.91
C PRO A 4 8.82 35.94 -15.92
N ALA A 5 8.53 34.70 -15.50
CA ALA A 5 7.43 33.82 -15.97
C ALA A 5 6.14 34.11 -15.13
N PRO A 6 4.96 33.43 -15.19
CA PRO A 6 4.61 32.12 -15.81
C PRO A 6 3.17 31.98 -16.43
N ASP A 7 2.85 30.73 -16.86
CA ASP A 7 1.61 29.95 -16.65
C ASP A 7 0.72 29.43 -17.81
N LEU A 8 0.61 28.07 -17.81
CA LEU A 8 -0.53 27.14 -18.00
C LEU A 8 -1.35 27.04 -19.31
N GLY A 9 -1.38 25.81 -19.85
CA GLY A 9 -2.38 25.34 -20.83
C GLY A 9 -2.34 23.83 -21.08
N LEU A 10 -3.39 23.12 -20.65
CA LEU A 10 -3.67 21.67 -20.74
C LEU A 10 -3.71 21.09 -22.18
N GLY A 11 -3.49 19.78 -22.33
CA GLY A 11 -3.89 19.06 -23.54
C GLY A 11 -3.46 17.58 -23.61
N VAL A 12 -4.33 16.68 -23.12
CA VAL A 12 -4.27 15.22 -23.27
C VAL A 12 -4.59 14.82 -24.72
N GLN A 13 -3.82 13.93 -25.35
CA GLN A 13 -4.18 13.27 -26.61
C GLN A 13 -4.16 11.74 -26.47
N ALA A 14 -5.32 11.14 -26.74
CA ALA A 14 -5.56 9.71 -26.87
C ALA A 14 -5.37 9.27 -28.33
N HIS A 15 -4.78 8.10 -28.53
CA HIS A 15 -4.71 7.43 -29.84
C HIS A 15 -5.81 6.37 -29.95
N ALA A 16 -6.68 6.54 -30.94
CA ALA A 16 -7.62 5.54 -31.43
C ALA A 16 -7.07 5.02 -32.77
N HIS A 17 -6.96 3.69 -32.92
CA HIS A 17 -6.66 3.05 -34.19
C HIS A 17 -7.91 2.32 -34.72
N THR A 18 -8.26 2.68 -35.95
CA THR A 18 -9.42 2.24 -36.71
C THR A 18 -9.12 0.96 -37.50
N HIS A 19 -10.15 0.12 -37.60
CA HIS A 19 -10.39 -1.01 -38.51
C HIS A 19 -9.94 -0.83 -39.96
N VAL A 20 -9.63 -1.93 -40.65
CA VAL A 20 -10.26 -2.35 -41.94
C VAL A 20 -10.17 -3.89 -42.13
N ASP A 21 -11.31 -4.48 -42.53
CA ASP A 21 -11.59 -5.87 -42.93
C ASP A 21 -10.97 -6.30 -44.28
N ILE A 22 -10.76 -7.63 -44.51
CA ILE A 22 -11.16 -8.35 -45.76
C ILE A 22 -11.41 -9.87 -45.51
N ILE A 23 -12.68 -10.23 -45.78
CA ILE A 23 -13.45 -11.43 -46.22
C ILE A 23 -12.78 -12.70 -46.86
N ALA A 24 -13.20 -13.87 -46.32
CA ALA A 24 -13.67 -15.19 -46.87
C ALA A 24 -12.93 -16.08 -47.91
N GLN A 25 -12.87 -17.42 -47.64
CA GLN A 25 -13.72 -18.50 -48.22
C GLN A 25 -13.15 -19.94 -48.05
N GLY A 26 -14.05 -20.93 -47.88
CA GLY A 26 -13.89 -22.37 -48.22
C GLY A 26 -13.47 -23.30 -47.05
N GLY A 27 -14.10 -24.42 -46.68
CA GLY A 27 -15.15 -25.25 -47.29
C GLY A 27 -14.68 -26.69 -47.53
N ARG A 28 -15.12 -27.66 -46.70
CA ARG A 28 -15.37 -29.12 -46.92
C ARG A 28 -14.73 -30.13 -45.94
N ASN A 29 -15.64 -30.81 -45.24
CA ASN A 29 -15.85 -32.27 -45.09
C ASN A 29 -14.70 -33.27 -44.89
N SER A 30 -14.78 -34.00 -43.77
CA SER A 30 -14.86 -35.49 -43.68
C SER A 30 -15.05 -35.86 -42.20
N GLU A 31 -16.26 -36.08 -41.68
CA GLU A 31 -17.02 -37.36 -41.66
C GLU A 31 -16.19 -38.65 -41.61
N GLN A 32 -16.23 -39.31 -40.43
CA GLN A 32 -16.44 -40.74 -40.14
C GLN A 32 -15.81 -41.05 -38.78
N GLY A 33 -16.45 -41.68 -37.79
CA GLY A 33 -17.78 -42.24 -37.72
C GLY A 33 -17.84 -43.26 -36.58
N CYS A 34 -18.99 -43.29 -35.90
CA CYS A 34 -19.61 -44.46 -35.22
C CYS A 34 -18.91 -45.05 -33.96
N ASN A 35 -19.63 -45.46 -32.89
CA ASN A 35 -21.07 -45.68 -32.74
C ASN A 35 -21.49 -45.84 -31.25
N LYS A 36 -22.62 -45.21 -30.91
CA LYS A 36 -23.80 -45.64 -30.09
C LYS A 36 -23.60 -46.61 -28.91
N SER A 37 -24.23 -46.41 -27.76
CA SER A 37 -25.71 -46.46 -27.60
C SER A 37 -26.14 -46.07 -26.16
N VAL A 38 -27.06 -45.13 -25.98
CA VAL A 38 -28.52 -45.29 -25.69
C VAL A 38 -28.89 -45.57 -24.23
N SER A 39 -29.54 -44.58 -23.59
CA SER A 39 -30.84 -44.63 -22.86
C SER A 39 -30.84 -43.59 -21.72
N ARG A 40 -31.62 -42.50 -21.79
CA ARG A 40 -33.06 -42.32 -21.46
C ARG A 40 -33.37 -42.39 -19.95
N VAL A 41 -34.08 -41.35 -19.47
CA VAL A 41 -34.87 -41.27 -18.22
C VAL A 41 -33.98 -40.96 -16.98
N SER A 42 -34.22 -39.96 -16.12
CA SER A 42 -35.48 -39.35 -15.70
C SER A 42 -35.34 -37.85 -15.42
N SER A 43 -36.35 -37.10 -15.87
CA SER A 43 -36.85 -35.96 -15.12
C SER A 43 -37.16 -36.37 -13.67
N ASN A 44 -36.49 -35.77 -12.70
CA ASN A 44 -37.05 -35.61 -11.36
C ASN A 44 -36.32 -34.46 -10.65
N ALA A 45 -36.58 -33.25 -11.15
CA ALA A 45 -36.72 -32.10 -10.29
C ALA A 45 -38.03 -32.25 -9.48
N THR A 46 -38.07 -33.23 -8.58
CA THR A 46 -38.95 -33.21 -7.42
C THR A 46 -38.30 -32.26 -6.44
N ASN A 47 -38.70 -30.99 -6.39
CA ASN A 47 -39.81 -30.57 -5.54
C ASN A 47 -39.80 -31.33 -4.20
N VAL A 48 -38.76 -31.08 -3.39
CA VAL A 48 -38.81 -31.22 -1.93
C VAL A 48 -38.67 -29.83 -1.31
N CYS A 49 -39.51 -28.92 -1.77
CA CYS A 49 -39.96 -27.76 -1.00
C CYS A 49 -41.46 -27.94 -0.80
N ASN A 50 -41.85 -29.00 -0.10
CA ASN A 50 -43.18 -29.03 0.47
C ASN A 50 -43.22 -29.92 1.72
N ASN A 51 -43.90 -29.40 2.72
CA ASN A 51 -44.26 -30.07 3.97
C ASN A 51 -43.18 -30.22 5.05
N SER A 52 -42.89 -29.10 5.72
CA SER A 52 -43.05 -29.11 7.18
C SER A 52 -43.67 -27.81 7.63
N ARG A 53 -44.99 -27.83 7.87
CA ARG A 53 -45.63 -26.93 8.83
C ARG A 53 -45.07 -27.25 10.22
N LEU A 54 -43.82 -26.86 10.45
CA LEU A 54 -43.27 -26.77 11.79
C LEU A 54 -43.90 -25.53 12.44
N PRO A 55 -44.44 -25.64 13.66
CA PRO A 55 -45.25 -24.59 14.25
C PRO A 55 -44.45 -23.28 14.36
N CYS A 56 -45.14 -22.15 14.20
CA CYS A 56 -44.62 -20.77 14.15
C CYS A 56 -43.66 -20.37 15.30
N PHE A 57 -43.53 -21.20 16.33
CA PHE A 57 -42.58 -21.10 17.44
C PHE A 57 -41.09 -21.25 17.05
N LEU A 58 -40.75 -21.68 15.83
CA LEU A 58 -39.34 -21.88 15.41
C LEU A 58 -38.63 -20.62 14.87
N LYS A 59 -39.35 -19.52 14.61
CA LYS A 59 -38.78 -18.22 14.22
C LYS A 59 -38.80 -17.20 15.35
N MET A 60 -38.92 -17.65 16.59
CA MET A 60 -38.98 -16.78 17.75
C MET A 60 -37.59 -16.63 18.37
N SER A 61 -37.22 -15.39 18.65
CA SER A 61 -36.01 -15.03 19.40
C SER A 61 -35.96 -15.79 20.74
N ILE A 62 -34.76 -16.12 21.21
CA ILE A 62 -34.56 -16.88 22.46
C ILE A 62 -35.27 -16.18 23.62
N ARG A 63 -35.23 -14.84 23.65
CA ARG A 63 -35.95 -14.03 24.63
C ARG A 63 -37.45 -14.30 24.62
N ARG A 64 -38.08 -14.43 23.45
CA ARG A 64 -39.52 -14.69 23.33
C ARG A 64 -39.87 -16.12 23.76
N ASN A 65 -39.02 -17.11 23.46
CA ASN A 65 -39.25 -18.48 23.93
C ASN A 65 -39.08 -18.62 25.45
N LEU A 66 -38.11 -17.93 26.07
CA LEU A 66 -37.97 -17.89 27.53
C LEU A 66 -39.19 -17.22 28.19
N GLY A 67 -39.64 -16.08 27.64
CA GLY A 67 -40.83 -15.39 28.12
C GLY A 67 -42.10 -16.23 28.00
N LEU A 68 -42.26 -16.98 26.91
CA LEU A 68 -43.39 -17.89 26.72
C LEU A 68 -43.38 -19.05 27.74
N LEU A 69 -42.22 -19.65 28.03
CA LEU A 69 -42.11 -20.70 29.04
C LEU A 69 -42.50 -20.18 30.43
N LEU A 70 -42.02 -19.00 30.80
CA LEU A 70 -42.34 -18.38 32.08
C LEU A 70 -43.85 -18.07 32.17
N LEU A 71 -44.44 -17.55 31.11
CA LEU A 71 -45.89 -17.31 31.03
C LEU A 71 -46.69 -18.62 31.17
N ILE A 72 -46.30 -19.68 30.48
CA ILE A 72 -46.96 -21.00 30.58
C ILE A 72 -46.83 -21.58 31.99
N ALA A 73 -45.67 -21.45 32.62
CA ALA A 73 -45.46 -21.89 33.99
C ALA A 73 -46.36 -21.15 34.98
N VAL A 74 -46.48 -19.82 34.85
CA VAL A 74 -47.37 -18.99 35.67
C VAL A 74 -48.84 -19.40 35.47
N ILE A 75 -49.26 -19.59 34.22
CA ILE A 75 -50.64 -20.03 33.91
C ILE A 75 -50.91 -21.42 34.50
N ALA A 76 -49.98 -22.37 34.36
CA ALA A 76 -50.15 -23.73 34.89
C ALA A 76 -50.24 -23.75 36.43
N LEU A 77 -49.37 -23.00 37.11
CA LEU A 77 -49.42 -22.87 38.58
C LEU A 77 -50.69 -22.17 39.06
N SER A 78 -51.12 -21.11 38.37
CA SER A 78 -52.39 -20.42 38.68
C SER A 78 -53.59 -21.34 38.48
N GLY A 79 -53.61 -22.11 37.39
CA GLY A 79 -54.65 -23.10 37.12
C GLY A 79 -54.71 -24.21 38.17
N LEU A 80 -53.56 -24.71 38.62
CA LEU A 80 -53.49 -25.68 39.73
C LEU A 80 -54.06 -25.10 41.03
N GLY A 81 -53.76 -23.83 41.33
CA GLY A 81 -54.32 -23.11 42.47
C GLY A 81 -55.84 -22.99 42.42
N VAL A 82 -56.42 -22.67 41.26
CA VAL A 82 -57.87 -22.59 41.07
C VAL A 82 -58.53 -23.97 41.28
N VAL A 83 -57.98 -25.03 40.71
CA VAL A 83 -58.51 -26.40 40.88
C VAL A 83 -58.46 -26.84 42.34
N ALA A 84 -57.36 -26.56 43.04
CA ALA A 84 -57.22 -26.84 44.47
C ALA A 84 -58.28 -26.11 45.31
N PHE A 85 -58.50 -24.84 45.03
CA PHE A 85 -59.48 -24.01 45.74
C PHE A 85 -60.92 -24.51 45.55
N LEU A 86 -61.31 -24.84 44.30
CA LEU A 86 -62.65 -25.36 44.01
C LEU A 86 -62.94 -26.70 44.69
N GLN A 87 -61.94 -27.58 44.78
CA GLN A 87 -62.09 -28.86 45.49
C GLN A 87 -62.14 -28.69 47.01
N PHE A 88 -61.41 -27.72 47.55
CA PHE A 88 -61.45 -27.41 48.97
C PHE A 88 -62.84 -26.91 49.40
N GLU A 89 -63.43 -25.96 48.66
CA GLU A 89 -64.80 -25.48 48.92
C GLU A 89 -65.83 -26.60 48.86
N ARG A 90 -65.74 -27.47 47.85
CA ARG A 90 -66.67 -28.61 47.73
C ARG A 90 -66.60 -29.56 48.92
N ASN A 91 -65.39 -29.88 49.39
CA ASN A 91 -65.21 -30.73 50.57
C ASN A 91 -65.66 -30.02 51.87
N ALA A 92 -65.45 -28.70 51.98
CA ALA A 92 -65.87 -27.91 53.14
C ALA A 92 -67.40 -27.89 53.31
N VAL A 93 -68.17 -27.79 52.22
CA VAL A 93 -69.64 -27.81 52.26
C VAL A 93 -70.18 -29.15 52.73
N SER A 94 -69.64 -30.27 52.22
CA SER A 94 -70.04 -31.61 52.67
C SER A 94 -69.72 -31.84 54.16
N MET A 95 -68.57 -31.34 54.63
CA MET A 95 -68.17 -31.44 56.04
C MET A 95 -69.07 -30.63 56.98
N ARG A 96 -69.53 -29.44 56.56
CA ARG A 96 -70.50 -28.64 57.32
C ARG A 96 -71.83 -29.36 57.48
N THR A 97 -72.32 -30.01 56.42
CA THR A 97 -73.60 -30.74 56.45
C THR A 97 -73.57 -31.90 57.47
N LEU A 98 -72.45 -32.61 57.56
CA LEU A 98 -72.26 -33.67 58.54
C LEU A 98 -72.22 -33.15 59.98
N THR A 99 -71.45 -32.07 60.22
CA THR A 99 -71.22 -31.51 61.56
C THR A 99 -72.43 -30.75 62.09
N ASP A 100 -73.10 -29.95 61.26
CA ASP A 100 -74.16 -29.03 61.70
C ASP A 100 -75.55 -29.68 61.74
N ARG A 101 -75.76 -30.83 61.09
CA ARG A 101 -77.08 -31.47 60.97
C ARG A 101 -77.11 -32.94 61.32
N ALA A 102 -76.34 -33.76 60.62
CA ALA A 102 -76.47 -35.22 60.71
C ALA A 102 -76.01 -35.79 62.07
N ILE A 103 -74.92 -35.28 62.64
CA ILE A 103 -74.43 -35.71 63.96
C ILE A 103 -75.37 -35.25 65.09
N PRO A 104 -75.73 -33.94 65.20
CA PRO A 104 -76.67 -33.48 66.23
C PRO A 104 -78.03 -34.19 66.16
N GLY A 105 -78.60 -34.37 64.96
CA GLY A 105 -79.91 -35.02 64.81
C GLY A 105 -79.91 -36.52 65.15
N PHE A 106 -78.76 -37.19 65.03
CA PHE A 106 -78.59 -38.57 65.51
C PHE A 106 -78.45 -38.63 67.04
N LEU A 107 -77.71 -37.70 67.65
CA LEU A 107 -77.58 -37.61 69.11
C LEU A 107 -78.92 -37.28 69.78
N ALA A 108 -79.65 -36.28 69.25
CA ALA A 108 -80.95 -35.87 69.74
C ALA A 108 -82.01 -36.99 69.66
N ALA A 109 -82.00 -37.81 68.59
CA ALA A 109 -82.84 -39.02 68.53
C ALA A 109 -82.55 -40.02 69.67
N GLY A 110 -81.28 -40.14 70.05
CA GLY A 110 -80.84 -41.00 71.14
C GLY A 110 -81.28 -40.48 72.50
N GLU A 111 -81.13 -39.17 72.72
CA GLU A 111 -81.62 -38.49 73.92
C GLU A 111 -83.14 -38.59 74.05
N LEU A 112 -83.89 -38.45 72.95
CA LEU A 112 -85.34 -38.61 72.93
C LEU A 112 -85.80 -40.00 73.38
N LYS A 113 -85.16 -41.07 72.88
CA LYS A 113 -85.41 -42.44 73.33
C LYS A 113 -85.08 -42.63 74.82
N SER A 114 -84.00 -42.01 75.29
CA SER A 114 -83.61 -42.04 76.69
C SER A 114 -84.61 -41.31 77.59
N ALA A 115 -85.13 -40.15 77.15
CA ALA A 115 -86.13 -39.37 77.86
C ALA A 115 -87.45 -40.14 77.99
N LEU A 116 -87.90 -40.82 76.93
CA LEU A 116 -89.09 -41.68 76.97
C LEU A 116 -88.92 -42.82 78.00
N LYS A 117 -87.77 -43.50 78.01
CA LYS A 117 -87.48 -44.54 79.02
C LYS A 117 -87.45 -44.00 80.45
N THR A 118 -86.94 -42.78 80.64
CA THR A 118 -86.93 -42.13 81.95
C THR A 118 -88.37 -41.82 82.40
N LEU A 119 -89.22 -41.32 81.49
CA LEU A 119 -90.64 -41.07 81.75
C LEU A 119 -91.37 -42.36 82.14
N GLN A 120 -91.15 -43.46 81.40
CA GLN A 120 -91.71 -44.78 81.72
C GLN A 120 -91.37 -45.21 83.15
N ILE A 121 -90.09 -45.10 83.56
CA ILE A 121 -89.64 -45.47 84.90
C ILE A 121 -90.34 -44.61 85.97
N THR A 122 -90.45 -43.31 85.73
CA THR A 122 -91.12 -42.38 86.66
C THR A 122 -92.59 -42.74 86.87
N VAL A 123 -93.32 -43.08 85.79
CA VAL A 123 -94.73 -43.50 85.87
C VAL A 123 -94.89 -44.80 86.65
N ILE A 124 -94.05 -45.80 86.37
CA ILE A 124 -94.08 -47.08 87.09
C ILE A 124 -93.83 -46.83 88.59
N ASN A 125 -92.86 -45.99 88.93
CA ASN A 125 -92.57 -45.61 90.32
C ASN A 125 -93.73 -44.84 90.97
N LEU A 126 -94.42 -43.98 90.22
CA LEU A 126 -95.59 -43.25 90.70
C LEU A 126 -96.75 -44.20 91.06
N VAL A 127 -97.05 -45.17 90.19
CA VAL A 127 -98.14 -46.12 90.42
C VAL A 127 -97.85 -46.98 91.65
N HIS A 128 -96.62 -47.45 91.80
CA HIS A 128 -96.19 -48.32 92.90
C HIS A 128 -95.69 -47.56 94.14
N ALA A 129 -95.90 -46.23 94.22
CA ALA A 129 -95.43 -45.43 95.34
C ALA A 129 -96.09 -45.91 96.66
N PRO A 130 -95.30 -46.18 97.73
CA PRO A 130 -95.81 -46.76 98.97
C PRO A 130 -96.66 -45.79 99.81
N ASP A 131 -96.54 -44.49 99.57
CA ASP A 131 -97.34 -43.45 100.23
C ASP A 131 -97.74 -42.33 99.25
N ASP A 132 -98.73 -41.52 99.66
CA ASP A 132 -99.28 -40.45 98.82
C ASP A 132 -98.32 -39.26 98.67
N SER A 133 -97.32 -39.10 99.55
CA SER A 133 -96.34 -38.03 99.43
C SER A 133 -95.36 -38.29 98.28
N LEU A 134 -94.89 -39.54 98.17
CA LEU A 134 -94.05 -40.02 97.07
C LEU A 134 -94.85 -40.10 95.77
N ALA A 135 -96.14 -40.44 95.82
CA ALA A 135 -97.01 -40.39 94.64
C ALA A 135 -97.15 -38.96 94.08
N ARG A 136 -97.31 -37.95 94.96
CA ARG A 136 -97.34 -36.53 94.56
C ARG A 136 -96.00 -36.06 93.98
N GLN A 137 -94.87 -36.41 94.62
CA GLN A 137 -93.55 -36.08 94.09
C GLN A 137 -93.30 -36.74 92.73
N GLY A 138 -93.73 -37.99 92.56
CA GLY A 138 -93.70 -38.68 91.27
C GLY A 138 -94.56 -37.96 90.22
N ALA A 139 -95.71 -37.40 90.62
CA ALA A 139 -96.61 -36.70 89.71
C ALA A 139 -96.02 -35.35 89.26
N ASP A 140 -95.39 -34.61 90.17
CA ASP A 140 -94.69 -33.37 89.83
C ASP A 140 -93.49 -33.64 88.90
N THR A 141 -92.71 -34.69 89.20
CA THR A 141 -91.59 -35.13 88.35
C THR A 141 -92.09 -35.59 86.98
N LEU A 142 -93.24 -36.27 86.95
CA LEU A 142 -93.88 -36.70 85.73
C LEU A 142 -94.22 -35.50 84.86
N VAL A 143 -94.87 -34.47 85.39
CA VAL A 143 -95.20 -33.24 84.62
C VAL A 143 -93.94 -32.61 84.02
N ALA A 144 -92.87 -32.43 84.80
CA ALA A 144 -91.62 -31.86 84.29
C ALA A 144 -90.98 -32.71 83.18
N GLN A 145 -91.04 -34.04 83.29
CA GLN A 145 -90.53 -34.95 82.26
C GLN A 145 -91.43 -35.01 81.02
N LYS A 146 -92.74 -34.83 81.17
CA LYS A 146 -93.67 -34.70 80.04
C LYS A 146 -93.34 -33.47 79.20
N ASP A 147 -93.15 -32.32 79.85
CA ASP A 147 -92.80 -31.06 79.17
C ASP A 147 -91.44 -31.18 78.45
N ALA A 148 -90.43 -31.72 79.13
CA ALA A 148 -89.10 -31.94 78.54
C ALA A 148 -89.15 -32.93 77.35
N LEU A 149 -89.99 -33.98 77.43
CA LEU A 149 -90.15 -34.93 76.33
C LEU A 149 -90.86 -34.30 75.13
N GLN A 150 -91.87 -33.44 75.35
CA GLN A 150 -92.51 -32.69 74.28
C GLN A 150 -91.54 -31.70 73.63
N GLU A 151 -90.70 -31.02 74.41
CA GLU A 151 -89.64 -30.15 73.88
C GLU A 151 -88.63 -30.93 73.04
N ALA A 152 -88.16 -32.09 73.53
CA ALA A 152 -87.25 -32.96 72.79
C ALA A 152 -87.85 -33.49 71.48
N VAL A 153 -89.15 -33.82 71.45
CA VAL A 153 -89.85 -34.15 70.20
C VAL A 153 -89.93 -32.95 69.27
N GLY A 154 -90.16 -31.75 69.80
CA GLY A 154 -90.15 -30.50 69.04
C GLY A 154 -88.80 -30.25 68.36
N GLU A 155 -87.70 -30.31 69.12
CA GLU A 155 -86.34 -30.17 68.59
C GLU A 155 -86.04 -31.23 67.52
N GLN A 156 -86.33 -32.50 67.80
CA GLN A 156 -86.10 -33.58 66.85
C GLN A 156 -86.94 -33.42 65.57
N THR A 157 -88.13 -32.83 65.66
CA THR A 157 -88.98 -32.51 64.50
C THR A 157 -88.36 -31.44 63.62
N THR A 158 -87.71 -30.42 64.20
CA THR A 158 -86.98 -29.40 63.42
C THR A 158 -85.75 -29.97 62.72
N MET A 159 -85.15 -31.01 63.30
CA MET A 159 -84.00 -31.72 62.74
C MET A 159 -84.38 -32.86 61.79
N ALA A 160 -85.66 -33.08 61.51
CA ALA A 160 -86.12 -34.16 60.63
C ALA A 160 -85.84 -33.84 59.15
N ASP A 161 -84.87 -34.54 58.58
CA ASP A 161 -84.43 -34.42 57.20
C ASP A 161 -85.06 -35.53 56.35
N GLY A 162 -85.66 -35.16 55.23
CA GLY A 162 -86.31 -36.10 54.32
C GLY A 162 -87.76 -36.47 54.69
N GLU A 163 -88.42 -37.15 53.76
CA GLU A 163 -89.85 -37.47 53.86
C GLU A 163 -90.13 -38.55 54.92
N VAL A 164 -89.21 -39.50 55.07
CA VAL A 164 -89.29 -40.63 56.03
C VAL A 164 -89.17 -40.13 57.47
N GLU A 165 -88.16 -39.31 57.79
CA GLU A 165 -87.98 -38.80 59.15
C GLU A 165 -89.15 -37.90 59.59
N ARG A 166 -89.66 -37.05 58.69
CA ARG A 166 -90.86 -36.23 58.97
C ARG A 166 -92.13 -37.07 59.13
N GLY A 167 -92.20 -38.22 58.46
CA GLY A 167 -93.27 -39.20 58.65
C GLY A 167 -93.19 -39.83 60.04
N LEU A 168 -92.01 -40.31 60.42
CA LEU A 168 -91.75 -40.89 61.74
C LEU A 168 -92.04 -39.88 62.86
N MET A 169 -91.59 -38.63 62.73
CA MET A 169 -91.84 -37.61 63.76
C MET A 169 -93.31 -37.24 63.92
N ARG A 170 -94.12 -37.28 62.85
CA ARG A 170 -95.57 -37.14 62.96
C ARG A 170 -96.18 -38.28 63.77
N HIS A 171 -95.77 -39.52 63.47
CA HIS A 171 -96.19 -40.69 64.26
C HIS A 171 -95.72 -40.62 65.71
N VAL A 172 -94.48 -40.17 65.98
CA VAL A 172 -93.99 -39.93 67.36
C VAL A 172 -94.89 -38.92 68.05
N GLN A 173 -95.22 -37.80 67.41
CA GLN A 173 -96.05 -36.76 68.01
C GLN A 173 -97.46 -37.26 68.35
N ASP A 174 -98.08 -38.00 67.43
CA ASP A 174 -99.44 -38.54 67.60
C ASP A 174 -99.47 -39.59 68.74
N SER A 175 -98.56 -40.58 68.70
CA SER A 175 -98.47 -41.60 69.74
C SER A 175 -98.01 -41.03 71.08
N LEU A 176 -97.17 -39.97 71.08
CA LEU A 176 -96.75 -39.29 72.30
C LEU A 176 -97.93 -38.58 72.94
N ASN A 177 -98.73 -37.83 72.18
CA ASN A 177 -99.90 -37.15 72.72
C ASN A 177 -100.89 -38.15 73.35
N ALA A 178 -101.12 -39.30 72.70
CA ALA A 178 -101.96 -40.36 73.22
C ALA A 178 -101.37 -40.99 74.50
N TYR A 179 -100.06 -41.24 74.52
CA TYR A 179 -99.36 -41.75 75.70
C TYR A 179 -99.44 -40.77 76.87
N LEU A 180 -99.15 -39.48 76.64
CA LEU A 180 -99.18 -38.45 77.67
C LEU A 180 -100.58 -38.28 78.28
N ALA A 181 -101.63 -38.34 77.46
CA ALA A 181 -103.02 -38.32 77.93
C ALA A 181 -103.34 -39.55 78.80
N ALA A 182 -102.95 -40.76 78.37
CA ALA A 182 -103.10 -41.97 79.17
C ALA A 182 -102.34 -41.88 80.50
N LEU A 183 -101.18 -41.21 80.52
CA LEU A 183 -100.43 -40.95 81.75
C LEU A 183 -101.10 -39.93 82.69
N ASP A 184 -101.86 -38.97 82.16
CA ASP A 184 -102.67 -38.07 83.01
C ASP A 184 -103.81 -38.83 83.69
N ASP A 185 -104.44 -39.76 82.97
CA ASP A 185 -105.44 -40.67 83.54
C ASP A 185 -104.82 -41.55 84.65
N VAL A 186 -103.65 -42.14 84.40
CA VAL A 186 -102.91 -42.93 85.42
C VAL A 186 -102.57 -42.08 86.65
N SER A 187 -102.06 -40.86 86.45
CA SER A 187 -101.68 -39.96 87.54
C SER A 187 -102.89 -39.54 88.38
N SER A 188 -104.00 -39.17 87.73
CA SER A 188 -105.23 -38.75 88.41
C SER A 188 -105.89 -39.89 89.20
N LEU A 189 -105.91 -41.12 88.66
CA LEU A 189 -106.40 -42.30 89.35
C LEU A 189 -105.54 -42.66 90.57
N ARG A 190 -104.20 -42.57 90.42
CA ARG A 190 -103.27 -42.84 91.54
C ARG A 190 -103.41 -41.81 92.66
N LEU A 191 -103.54 -40.52 92.33
CA LEU A 191 -103.75 -39.44 93.30
C LEU A 191 -105.16 -39.46 93.93
N GLY A 192 -106.13 -40.07 93.24
CA GLY A 192 -107.48 -40.35 93.75
C GLY A 192 -107.57 -41.57 94.67
N GLY A 193 -106.45 -42.19 95.04
CA GLY A 193 -106.37 -43.34 95.95
C GLY A 193 -106.70 -44.70 95.30
N GLN A 194 -106.82 -44.76 93.97
CA GLN A 194 -107.23 -45.96 93.22
C GLN A 194 -106.02 -46.63 92.54
N GLN A 195 -105.08 -47.17 93.34
CA GLN A 195 -103.83 -47.74 92.83
C GLN A 195 -104.05 -48.91 91.84
N ASP A 196 -104.89 -49.89 92.19
CA ASP A 196 -105.13 -51.07 91.33
C ASP A 196 -105.69 -50.69 89.95
N ILE A 197 -106.50 -49.63 89.91
CA ILE A 197 -107.08 -49.11 88.66
C ILE A 197 -106.03 -48.32 87.87
N ALA A 198 -105.19 -47.54 88.54
CA ALA A 198 -104.07 -46.84 87.90
C ALA A 198 -103.07 -47.84 87.27
N GLU A 199 -102.80 -48.97 87.93
CA GLU A 199 -101.97 -50.06 87.38
C GLU A 199 -102.62 -50.72 86.17
N ALA A 200 -103.92 -51.02 86.25
CA ALA A 200 -104.65 -51.59 85.12
C ALA A 200 -104.70 -50.65 83.90
N VAL A 201 -104.83 -49.32 84.11
CA VAL A 201 -104.81 -48.33 83.03
C VAL A 201 -103.40 -48.15 82.48
N LEU A 202 -102.35 -48.22 83.32
CA LEU A 202 -100.96 -48.20 82.87
C LEU A 202 -100.69 -49.38 81.92
N SER A 203 -100.99 -50.61 82.32
CA SER A 203 -100.73 -51.80 81.49
C SER A 203 -101.73 -51.96 80.33
N GLY A 204 -102.97 -51.51 80.48
CA GLY A 204 -104.03 -51.71 79.49
C GLY A 204 -104.12 -50.60 78.44
N SER A 205 -103.83 -49.34 78.81
CA SER A 205 -103.99 -48.18 77.93
C SER A 205 -102.68 -47.47 77.61
N ALA A 206 -101.80 -47.27 78.58
CA ALA A 206 -100.56 -46.50 78.35
C ALA A 206 -99.44 -47.37 77.70
N ASP A 207 -99.27 -48.62 78.13
CA ASP A 207 -98.23 -49.53 77.62
C ASP A 207 -98.31 -49.78 76.10
N PRO A 208 -99.48 -49.95 75.46
CA PRO A 208 -99.57 -50.07 74.00
C PRO A 208 -98.99 -48.86 73.25
N TYR A 209 -99.28 -47.63 73.70
CA TYR A 209 -98.72 -46.42 73.10
C TYR A 209 -97.22 -46.30 73.34
N LEU A 210 -96.74 -46.76 74.50
CA LEU A 210 -95.31 -46.80 74.80
C LEU A 210 -94.57 -47.78 73.88
N GLN A 211 -95.11 -48.99 73.66
CA GLN A 211 -94.52 -49.96 72.74
C GLN A 211 -94.46 -49.42 71.31
N GLU A 212 -95.52 -48.74 70.87
CA GLU A 212 -95.55 -48.07 69.56
C GLU A 212 -94.47 -46.97 69.47
N LEU A 213 -94.37 -46.10 70.48
CA LEU A 213 -93.34 -45.06 70.56
C LEU A 213 -91.92 -45.64 70.54
N GLU A 214 -91.66 -46.71 71.29
CA GLU A 214 -90.35 -47.38 71.32
C GLU A 214 -89.97 -47.91 69.93
N GLN A 215 -90.93 -48.50 69.21
CA GLN A 215 -90.71 -49.01 67.86
C GLN A 215 -90.47 -47.89 66.84
N ILE A 216 -91.22 -46.78 66.92
CA ILE A 216 -91.04 -45.63 66.04
C ILE A 216 -89.68 -44.96 66.31
N LEU A 217 -89.31 -44.76 67.58
CA LEU A 217 -88.04 -44.16 67.96
C LEU A 217 -86.83 -45.04 67.60
N GLU A 218 -86.98 -46.36 67.68
CA GLU A 218 -85.95 -47.27 67.18
C GLU A 218 -85.77 -47.16 65.66
N THR A 219 -86.88 -47.07 64.91
CA THR A 219 -86.85 -46.86 63.46
C THR A 219 -86.20 -45.51 63.11
N LEU A 220 -86.54 -44.45 63.85
CA LEU A 220 -85.93 -43.12 63.69
C LEU A 220 -84.42 -43.15 63.95
N LEU A 221 -83.97 -43.84 65.00
CA LEU A 221 -82.56 -43.98 65.30
C LEU A 221 -81.79 -44.74 64.22
N VAL A 222 -82.39 -45.77 63.63
CA VAL A 222 -81.81 -46.50 62.50
C VAL A 222 -81.66 -45.58 61.29
N GLU A 223 -82.69 -44.79 60.94
CA GLU A 223 -82.56 -43.88 59.79
C GLU A 223 -81.62 -42.71 60.02
N LYS A 224 -81.61 -42.13 61.23
CA LYS A 224 -80.61 -41.11 61.58
C LYS A 224 -79.18 -41.66 61.50
N ARG A 225 -78.95 -42.91 61.91
CA ARG A 225 -77.64 -43.57 61.77
C ARG A 225 -77.28 -43.76 60.30
N ARG A 226 -78.23 -44.22 59.47
CA ARG A 226 -78.02 -44.44 58.04
C ARG A 226 -77.63 -43.15 57.31
N THR A 227 -78.35 -42.06 57.56
CA THR A 227 -78.06 -40.73 56.96
C THR A 227 -76.67 -40.23 57.35
N LYS A 228 -76.27 -40.39 58.61
CA LYS A 228 -74.93 -40.03 59.08
C LYS A 228 -73.84 -40.89 58.40
N ASP A 229 -74.03 -42.20 58.33
CA ASP A 229 -73.04 -43.11 57.74
C ASP A 229 -72.93 -42.94 56.21
N SER A 230 -74.02 -42.62 55.50
CA SER A 230 -73.96 -42.33 54.05
C SER A 230 -73.19 -41.05 53.75
N LEU A 231 -73.39 -39.99 54.53
CA LEU A 231 -72.64 -38.73 54.38
C LEU A 231 -71.14 -38.89 54.67
N LEU A 232 -70.78 -39.74 55.63
CA LEU A 232 -69.37 -40.08 55.89
C LEU A 232 -68.73 -40.76 54.68
N SER A 233 -69.41 -41.73 54.07
CA SER A 233 -68.91 -42.43 52.87
C SER A 233 -68.79 -41.49 51.67
N GLU A 234 -69.73 -40.56 51.48
CA GLU A 234 -69.66 -39.54 50.43
C GLU A 234 -68.46 -38.59 50.59
N ILE A 235 -68.16 -38.17 51.83
CA ILE A 235 -67.00 -37.31 52.12
C ILE A 235 -65.68 -38.05 51.85
N GLU A 236 -65.57 -39.33 52.22
CA GLU A 236 -64.37 -40.13 51.96
C GLU A 236 -64.13 -40.33 50.45
N ALA A 237 -65.20 -40.60 49.69
CA ALA A 237 -65.12 -40.70 48.23
C ALA A 237 -64.73 -39.36 47.58
N ALA A 238 -65.32 -38.25 48.03
CA ALA A 238 -64.99 -36.90 47.54
C ALA A 238 -63.54 -36.51 47.84
N ARG A 239 -63.00 -36.90 49.01
CA ARG A 239 -61.60 -36.71 49.38
C ARG A 239 -60.64 -37.49 48.48
N GLN A 240 -60.92 -38.76 48.21
CA GLN A 240 -60.10 -39.58 47.32
C GLN A 240 -60.11 -39.02 45.88
N GLN A 241 -61.28 -38.64 45.37
CA GLN A 241 -61.40 -38.04 44.04
C GLN A 241 -60.63 -36.71 43.94
N SER A 242 -60.73 -35.85 44.96
CA SER A 242 -59.98 -34.58 45.00
C SER A 242 -58.47 -34.82 44.96
N THR A 243 -57.98 -35.80 45.72
CA THR A 243 -56.55 -36.16 45.77
C THR A 243 -56.04 -36.63 44.40
N LEU A 244 -56.81 -37.47 43.68
CA LEU A 244 -56.45 -37.94 42.35
C LEU A 244 -56.41 -36.82 41.30
N ILE A 245 -57.38 -35.90 41.32
CA ILE A 245 -57.41 -34.77 40.37
C ILE A 245 -56.22 -33.84 40.61
N LEU A 246 -55.91 -33.52 41.87
CA LEU A 246 -54.75 -32.70 42.24
C LEU A 246 -53.42 -33.36 41.83
N ALA A 247 -53.25 -34.66 42.09
CA ALA A 247 -52.07 -35.41 41.68
C ALA A 247 -51.91 -35.44 40.14
N GLY A 248 -53.01 -35.63 39.40
CA GLY A 248 -53.01 -35.61 37.94
C GLY A 248 -52.64 -34.24 37.36
N ALA A 249 -53.21 -33.16 37.89
CA ALA A 249 -52.91 -31.79 37.45
C ALA A 249 -51.44 -31.40 37.73
N LEU A 250 -50.90 -31.82 38.87
CA LEU A 250 -49.49 -31.62 39.21
C LEU A 250 -48.56 -32.37 38.24
N LEU A 251 -48.84 -33.64 37.96
CA LEU A 251 -48.05 -34.45 37.03
C LEU A 251 -48.06 -33.86 35.62
N CYS A 252 -49.23 -33.46 35.10
CA CYS A 252 -49.35 -32.82 33.80
C CYS A 252 -48.50 -31.54 33.70
N THR A 253 -48.49 -30.73 34.75
CA THR A 253 -47.68 -29.49 34.80
C THR A 253 -46.19 -29.79 34.69
N PHE A 254 -45.68 -30.77 35.44
CA PHE A 254 -44.27 -31.19 35.36
C PHE A 254 -43.89 -31.72 33.98
N VAL A 255 -44.74 -32.53 33.35
CA VAL A 255 -44.48 -33.07 32.01
C VAL A 255 -44.39 -31.95 30.97
N VAL A 256 -45.32 -31.01 30.98
CA VAL A 256 -45.33 -29.88 30.04
C VAL A 256 -44.08 -29.01 30.21
N LEU A 257 -43.74 -28.65 31.45
CA LEU A 257 -42.53 -27.85 31.74
C LEU A 257 -41.24 -28.60 31.37
N GLY A 258 -41.18 -29.91 31.63
CA GLY A 258 -40.03 -30.74 31.27
C GLY A 258 -39.78 -30.83 29.76
N VAL A 259 -40.84 -31.02 28.97
CA VAL A 259 -40.74 -31.06 27.49
C VAL A 259 -40.30 -29.71 26.92
N LEU A 260 -40.90 -28.61 27.39
CA LEU A 260 -40.54 -27.26 26.97
C LEU A 260 -39.09 -26.92 27.36
N GLY A 261 -38.67 -27.25 28.58
CA GLY A 261 -37.31 -27.05 29.08
C GLY A 261 -36.26 -27.82 28.28
N SER A 262 -36.50 -29.11 28.00
CA SER A 262 -35.61 -29.95 27.20
C SER A 262 -35.43 -29.42 25.78
N ARG A 263 -36.52 -28.90 25.17
CA ARG A 263 -36.47 -28.27 23.85
C ARG A 263 -35.60 -27.01 23.86
N LEU A 264 -35.77 -26.13 24.85
CA LEU A 264 -34.97 -24.91 24.99
C LEU A 264 -33.49 -25.21 25.23
N TYR A 265 -33.20 -26.17 26.11
CA TYR A 265 -31.82 -26.61 26.37
C TYR A 265 -31.12 -27.05 25.08
N ARG A 266 -31.76 -27.91 24.28
CA ARG A 266 -31.21 -28.35 22.99
C ARG A 266 -31.06 -27.22 21.98
N GLN A 267 -31.90 -26.19 22.04
CA GLN A 267 -31.86 -25.06 21.11
C GLN A 267 -30.77 -24.04 21.43
N ILE A 268 -30.42 -23.86 22.70
CA ILE A 268 -29.43 -22.87 23.13
C ILE A 268 -28.06 -23.53 23.29
N SER A 269 -27.98 -24.63 24.04
CA SER A 269 -26.70 -25.20 24.47
C SER A 269 -25.94 -25.89 23.33
N ARG A 270 -26.62 -26.52 22.36
CA ARG A 270 -25.94 -27.19 21.24
C ARG A 270 -25.24 -26.20 20.29
N PRO A 271 -25.93 -25.19 19.72
CA PRO A 271 -25.27 -24.23 18.82
C PRO A 271 -24.17 -23.41 19.51
N LEU A 272 -24.36 -23.04 20.78
CA LEU A 272 -23.30 -22.37 21.56
C LEU A 272 -22.08 -23.29 21.78
N ALA A 273 -22.31 -24.58 22.04
CA ALA A 273 -21.21 -25.54 22.16
C ALA A 273 -20.48 -25.75 20.82
N GLU A 274 -21.19 -25.77 19.70
CA GLU A 274 -20.60 -25.85 18.36
C GLU A 274 -19.79 -24.60 18.02
N MET A 275 -20.33 -23.41 18.27
CA MET A 275 -19.59 -22.15 18.10
C MET A 275 -18.34 -22.11 19.00
N LYS A 276 -18.46 -22.49 20.27
CA LYS A 276 -17.32 -22.60 21.20
C LYS A 276 -16.26 -23.57 20.67
N ARG A 277 -16.65 -24.75 20.20
CA ARG A 277 -15.72 -25.73 19.62
C ARG A 277 -15.05 -25.18 18.39
N ALA A 278 -15.80 -24.56 17.48
CA ALA A 278 -15.26 -23.96 16.27
C ALA A 278 -14.22 -22.87 16.61
N MET A 279 -14.54 -21.95 17.52
CA MET A 279 -13.60 -20.94 18.00
C MET A 279 -12.34 -21.56 18.60
N ALA A 280 -12.49 -22.60 19.43
CA ALA A 280 -11.35 -23.31 20.01
C ALA A 280 -10.50 -24.00 18.95
N THR A 281 -11.11 -24.62 17.94
CA THR A 281 -10.38 -25.26 16.83
C THR A 281 -9.69 -24.25 15.93
N VAL A 282 -10.31 -23.11 15.64
CA VAL A 282 -9.67 -22.04 14.85
C VAL A 282 -8.50 -21.45 15.61
N ALA A 283 -8.63 -21.26 16.93
CA ALA A 283 -7.53 -20.77 17.77
C ALA A 283 -6.37 -21.77 17.89
N ALA A 284 -6.66 -23.08 17.92
CA ALA A 284 -5.65 -24.12 18.02
C ALA A 284 -4.96 -24.44 16.67
N ASP A 285 -5.76 -24.60 15.61
CA ASP A 285 -5.28 -25.01 14.28
C ASP A 285 -4.84 -23.82 13.41
N LEU A 286 -5.17 -22.58 13.83
CA LEU A 286 -5.02 -21.35 13.03
C LEU A 286 -5.65 -21.46 11.63
N ASP A 287 -6.74 -22.22 11.54
CA ASP A 287 -7.44 -22.54 10.30
C ASP A 287 -8.63 -21.59 10.08
N PHE A 288 -8.37 -20.49 9.39
CA PHE A 288 -9.35 -19.46 9.07
C PHE A 288 -10.18 -19.81 7.82
N THR A 289 -10.06 -21.02 7.28
CA THR A 289 -10.93 -21.50 6.18
C THR A 289 -12.27 -22.05 6.67
N ARG A 290 -12.35 -22.41 7.95
CA ARG A 290 -13.55 -23.00 8.53
C ARG A 290 -14.62 -21.94 8.74
N ARG A 291 -15.87 -22.33 8.55
CA ARG A 291 -17.06 -21.51 8.82
C ARG A 291 -18.03 -22.31 9.67
N VAL A 292 -18.72 -21.63 10.59
CA VAL A 292 -19.78 -22.26 11.39
C VAL A 292 -21.10 -22.14 10.62
N PRO A 293 -21.82 -23.24 10.37
CA PRO A 293 -23.06 -23.19 9.61
C PRO A 293 -24.14 -22.38 10.36
N ILE A 294 -24.79 -21.47 9.64
CA ILE A 294 -25.89 -20.67 10.18
C ILE A 294 -27.18 -21.47 9.99
N VAL A 295 -27.60 -22.21 11.02
CA VAL A 295 -28.81 -23.05 10.97
C VAL A 295 -30.08 -22.26 11.32
N ARG A 296 -29.93 -21.07 11.93
CA ARG A 296 -31.03 -20.27 12.50
C ARG A 296 -30.78 -18.78 12.35
N GLU A 297 -31.85 -17.98 12.46
CA GLU A 297 -31.80 -16.51 12.36
C GLU A 297 -32.05 -15.79 13.69
N ASP A 298 -32.02 -16.52 14.81
CA ASP A 298 -32.13 -15.96 16.16
C ASP A 298 -30.84 -15.26 16.61
N GLU A 299 -30.80 -14.85 17.88
CA GLU A 299 -29.64 -14.14 18.47
C GLU A 299 -28.33 -14.95 18.36
N ILE A 300 -28.41 -16.29 18.37
CA ILE A 300 -27.25 -17.17 18.18
C ILE A 300 -26.84 -17.20 16.71
N GLY A 301 -27.80 -17.29 15.79
CA GLY A 301 -27.54 -17.17 14.36
C GLY A 301 -26.87 -15.85 13.96
N GLN A 302 -27.27 -14.74 14.59
CA GLN A 302 -26.63 -13.43 14.42
C GLN A 302 -25.19 -13.42 14.96
N SER A 303 -24.96 -14.05 16.12
CA SER A 303 -23.62 -14.20 16.69
C SER A 303 -22.69 -15.03 15.80
N ILE A 304 -23.20 -16.13 15.22
CA ILE A 304 -22.47 -16.96 14.26
C ILE A 304 -22.15 -16.16 12.98
N ARG A 305 -23.09 -15.34 12.48
CA ARG A 305 -22.85 -14.45 11.33
C ARG A 305 -21.73 -13.46 11.61
N ALA A 306 -21.76 -12.77 12.76
CA ALA A 306 -20.71 -11.83 13.15
C ALA A 306 -19.35 -12.53 13.29
N PHE A 307 -19.32 -13.73 13.87
CA PHE A 307 -18.11 -14.55 13.96
C PHE A 307 -17.55 -14.92 12.57
N ASN A 308 -18.38 -15.42 11.65
CA ASN A 308 -17.95 -15.77 10.30
C ASN A 308 -17.44 -14.53 9.53
N ALA A 309 -18.07 -13.37 9.70
CA ALA A 309 -17.62 -12.12 9.09
C ALA A 309 -16.24 -11.68 9.63
N LEU A 310 -15.98 -11.87 10.92
CA LEU A 310 -14.66 -11.63 11.51
C LEU A 310 -13.60 -12.57 10.90
N ILE A 311 -13.90 -13.87 10.77
CA ILE A 311 -12.99 -14.83 10.14
C ILE A 311 -12.70 -14.44 8.68
N GLU A 312 -13.72 -14.00 7.93
CA GLU A 312 -13.56 -13.52 6.55
C GLU A 312 -12.63 -12.30 6.48
N ALA A 313 -12.81 -11.31 7.36
CA ALA A 313 -11.95 -10.12 7.42
C ALA A 313 -10.49 -10.49 7.72
N VAL A 314 -10.25 -11.38 8.70
CA VAL A 314 -8.91 -11.85 9.03
C VAL A 314 -8.29 -12.63 7.86
N HIS A 315 -9.06 -13.49 7.20
CA HIS A 315 -8.60 -14.22 6.01
C HIS A 315 -8.20 -13.28 4.87
N GLY A 316 -8.99 -12.24 4.60
CA GLY A 316 -8.68 -11.20 3.62
C GLY A 316 -7.38 -10.46 3.93
N SER A 317 -7.21 -10.01 5.19
CA SER A 317 -5.98 -9.31 5.61
C SER A 317 -4.73 -10.19 5.54
N LEU A 318 -4.83 -11.49 5.88
CA LEU A 318 -3.71 -12.43 5.75
C LEU A 318 -3.36 -12.69 4.27
N ALA A 319 -4.36 -12.77 3.39
CA ALA A 319 -4.13 -12.92 1.95
C ALA A 319 -3.44 -11.69 1.34
N GLU A 320 -3.86 -10.49 1.73
CA GLU A 320 -3.21 -9.23 1.33
C GLU A 320 -1.76 -9.16 1.85
N MET A 321 -1.52 -9.54 3.11
CA MET A 321 -0.17 -9.61 3.68
C MET A 321 0.72 -10.59 2.90
N ALA A 322 0.21 -11.75 2.51
CA ALA A 322 0.94 -12.70 1.66
C ALA A 322 1.31 -12.10 0.29
N GLN A 323 0.47 -11.23 -0.27
CA GLN A 323 0.79 -10.52 -1.51
C GLN A 323 1.86 -9.44 -1.30
N VAL A 324 1.81 -8.69 -0.20
CA VAL A 324 2.83 -7.68 0.15
C VAL A 324 4.19 -8.34 0.35
N ILE A 325 4.24 -9.49 1.03
CA ILE A 325 5.47 -10.28 1.22
C ILE A 325 6.11 -10.63 -0.14
N ARG A 326 5.34 -11.16 -1.09
CA ARG A 326 5.85 -11.47 -2.44
C ARG A 326 6.35 -10.23 -3.19
N LYS A 327 5.70 -9.07 -3.01
CA LYS A 327 6.16 -7.80 -3.60
C LYS A 327 7.49 -7.35 -2.98
N ASN A 328 7.67 -7.51 -1.67
CA ASN A 328 8.94 -7.20 -1.01
C ASN A 328 10.07 -8.14 -1.46
N GLU A 329 9.79 -9.44 -1.62
CA GLU A 329 10.77 -10.38 -2.18
C GLU A 329 11.23 -9.97 -3.59
N ALA A 330 10.29 -9.62 -4.47
CA ALA A 330 10.61 -9.12 -5.80
C ALA A 330 11.43 -7.81 -5.74
N ALA A 331 11.03 -6.86 -4.91
CA ALA A 331 11.76 -5.62 -4.71
C ALA A 331 13.19 -5.85 -4.17
N SER A 332 13.38 -6.82 -3.27
CA SER A 332 14.71 -7.22 -2.81
C SER A 332 15.58 -7.75 -3.95
N VAL A 333 15.02 -8.57 -4.84
CA VAL A 333 15.74 -9.05 -6.03
C VAL A 333 16.14 -7.88 -6.95
N ASP A 334 15.22 -6.96 -7.23
CA ASP A 334 15.51 -5.77 -8.04
C ASP A 334 16.60 -4.90 -7.41
N MET A 335 16.61 -4.75 -6.09
CA MET A 335 17.65 -4.02 -5.36
C MET A 335 19.02 -4.70 -5.46
N HIS A 336 19.09 -6.04 -5.44
CA HIS A 336 20.33 -6.78 -5.67
C HIS A 336 20.88 -6.56 -7.08
N VAL A 337 20.01 -6.61 -8.09
CA VAL A 337 20.39 -6.32 -9.48
C VAL A 337 20.91 -4.89 -9.59
N SER A 338 20.19 -3.92 -9.03
CA SER A 338 20.60 -2.51 -9.03
C SER A 338 21.93 -2.29 -8.30
N ALA A 339 22.19 -3.00 -7.20
CA ALA A 339 23.47 -2.96 -6.50
C ALA A 339 24.60 -3.52 -7.39
N ALA A 340 24.38 -4.66 -8.05
CA ALA A 340 25.37 -5.26 -8.95
C ALA A 340 25.71 -4.33 -10.14
N ASP A 341 24.70 -3.70 -10.74
CA ASP A 341 24.90 -2.71 -11.81
C ASP A 341 25.72 -1.51 -11.30
N MET A 342 25.42 -1.01 -10.10
CA MET A 342 26.14 0.11 -9.49
C MET A 342 27.61 -0.25 -9.20
N THR A 343 27.90 -1.46 -8.74
CA THR A 343 29.27 -1.97 -8.58
C THR A 343 29.99 -2.02 -9.94
N SER A 344 29.34 -2.55 -10.98
CA SER A 344 29.95 -2.61 -12.31
C SER A 344 30.22 -1.21 -12.89
N ILE A 345 29.29 -0.26 -12.69
CA ILE A 345 29.50 1.14 -13.08
C ILE A 345 30.68 1.75 -12.32
N ALA A 346 30.79 1.49 -11.01
CA ALA A 346 31.90 1.99 -10.20
C ALA A 346 33.26 1.44 -10.66
N GLU A 347 33.34 0.14 -10.95
CA GLU A 347 34.55 -0.52 -11.46
C GLU A 347 34.97 0.03 -12.82
N ASN A 348 34.03 0.10 -13.77
CA ASN A 348 34.28 0.63 -15.12
C ASN A 348 34.64 2.12 -15.07
N GLY A 349 34.00 2.90 -14.19
CA GLY A 349 34.30 4.31 -13.99
C GLY A 349 35.71 4.53 -13.41
N ASN A 350 36.14 3.71 -12.45
CA ASN A 350 37.50 3.75 -11.92
C ASN A 350 38.54 3.38 -12.98
N ALA A 351 38.29 2.34 -13.78
CA ALA A 351 39.17 1.98 -14.89
C ALA A 351 39.30 3.14 -15.89
N SER A 352 38.17 3.76 -16.26
CA SER A 352 38.12 4.92 -17.15
C SER A 352 38.86 6.13 -16.56
N ALA A 353 38.74 6.38 -15.26
CA ALA A 353 39.49 7.43 -14.56
C ALA A 353 41.01 7.20 -14.67
N GLY A 354 41.46 5.96 -14.47
CA GLY A 354 42.86 5.58 -14.65
C GLY A 354 43.37 5.81 -16.08
N ASP A 355 42.57 5.46 -17.08
CA ASP A 355 42.89 5.69 -18.50
C ASP A 355 42.98 7.20 -18.82
N ILE A 356 42.07 8.01 -18.28
CA ILE A 356 42.11 9.47 -18.44
C ILE A 356 43.36 10.05 -17.77
N GLN A 357 43.70 9.64 -16.54
CA GLN A 357 44.94 10.07 -15.88
C GLN A 357 46.19 9.71 -16.69
N PHE A 358 46.21 8.54 -17.33
CA PHE A 358 47.31 8.16 -18.20
C PHE A 358 47.37 9.06 -19.45
N ALA A 359 46.24 9.29 -20.11
CA ALA A 359 46.16 10.15 -21.28
C ALA A 359 46.57 11.61 -20.97
N VAL A 360 46.14 12.15 -19.83
CA VAL A 360 46.50 13.51 -19.40
C VAL A 360 48.00 13.63 -19.11
N ARG A 361 48.63 12.60 -18.52
CA ARG A 361 50.09 12.57 -18.33
C ARG A 361 50.84 12.57 -19.67
N GLU A 362 50.32 11.87 -20.69
CA GLU A 362 50.90 11.94 -22.04
C GLU A 362 50.76 13.35 -22.64
N VAL A 363 49.58 13.97 -22.50
CA VAL A 363 49.32 15.33 -22.98
C VAL A 363 50.25 16.33 -22.30
N GLN A 364 50.46 16.23 -20.98
CA GLN A 364 51.41 17.08 -20.25
C GLN A 364 52.84 16.95 -20.81
N ARG A 365 53.32 15.71 -21.02
CA ARG A 365 54.64 15.47 -21.65
C ARG A 365 54.74 15.99 -23.08
N GLN A 366 53.63 16.03 -23.81
CA GLN A 366 53.59 16.58 -25.16
C GLN A 366 53.61 18.11 -25.14
N ILE A 367 52.89 18.73 -24.20
CA ILE A 367 52.92 20.19 -24.00
C ILE A 367 54.32 20.66 -23.60
N GLU A 368 55.01 19.93 -22.71
CA GLU A 368 56.40 20.22 -22.34
C GLU A 368 57.34 20.16 -23.56
N ARG A 369 57.22 19.12 -24.39
CA ARG A 369 58.00 19.02 -25.64
C ARG A 369 57.70 20.16 -26.60
N ILE A 370 56.41 20.51 -26.78
CA ILE A 370 56.02 21.65 -27.63
C ILE A 370 56.66 22.95 -27.11
N ASN A 371 56.67 23.16 -25.80
CA ASN A 371 57.30 24.33 -25.21
C ASN A 371 58.80 24.39 -25.49
N ASP A 372 59.53 23.29 -25.27
CA ASP A 372 60.97 23.22 -25.51
C ASP A 372 61.31 23.41 -26.99
N ASP A 373 60.58 22.73 -27.89
CA ASP A 373 60.76 22.87 -29.34
C ASP A 373 60.47 24.30 -29.81
N THR A 374 59.45 24.94 -29.23
CA THR A 374 59.06 26.32 -29.54
C THR A 374 60.12 27.32 -29.07
N LEU A 375 60.64 27.16 -27.85
CA LEU A 375 61.73 28.00 -27.33
C LEU A 375 63.01 27.83 -28.14
N HIS A 376 63.35 26.60 -28.52
CA HIS A 376 64.50 26.31 -29.36
C HIS A 376 64.34 26.94 -30.76
N ALA A 377 63.18 26.78 -31.40
CA ALA A 377 62.88 27.42 -32.68
C ALA A 377 62.94 28.96 -32.58
N GLY A 378 62.45 29.54 -31.48
CA GLY A 378 62.55 30.96 -31.19
C GLY A 378 64.00 31.44 -31.12
N GLY A 379 64.86 30.72 -30.38
CA GLY A 379 66.29 31.04 -30.29
C GLY A 379 67.02 30.95 -31.63
N LEU A 380 66.76 29.92 -32.44
CA LEU A 380 67.34 29.79 -33.78
C LEU A 380 66.88 30.92 -34.72
N THR A 381 65.61 31.32 -34.60
CA THR A 381 65.03 32.42 -35.38
C THR A 381 65.64 33.75 -34.99
N GLU A 382 65.84 34.01 -33.69
CA GLU A 382 66.49 35.22 -33.19
C GLU A 382 67.92 35.34 -33.71
N ILE A 383 68.70 34.25 -33.65
CA ILE A 383 70.06 34.21 -34.21
C ILE A 383 70.04 34.48 -35.72
N SER A 384 69.09 33.87 -36.46
CA SER A 384 68.96 34.07 -37.91
C SER A 384 68.60 35.52 -38.26
N GLY A 385 67.73 36.16 -37.46
CA GLY A 385 67.40 37.58 -37.60
C GLY A 385 68.61 38.48 -37.35
N GLN A 386 69.39 38.21 -36.29
CA GLN A 386 70.62 38.95 -36.01
C GLN A 386 71.66 38.80 -37.13
N GLN A 387 71.81 37.59 -37.68
CA GLN A 387 72.69 37.33 -38.82
C GLN A 387 72.23 38.05 -40.09
N ALA A 388 70.92 38.08 -40.35
CA ALA A 388 70.37 38.82 -41.49
C ALA A 388 70.63 40.32 -41.36
N THR A 389 70.48 40.90 -40.16
CA THR A 389 70.82 42.31 -39.89
C THR A 389 72.30 42.59 -40.15
N ALA A 390 73.20 41.77 -39.59
CA ALA A 390 74.64 41.93 -39.75
C ALA A 390 75.07 41.78 -41.24
N ASN A 391 74.53 40.78 -41.94
CA ASN A 391 74.78 40.57 -43.36
C ASN A 391 74.23 41.74 -44.20
N GLY A 392 73.07 42.28 -43.84
CA GLY A 392 72.49 43.47 -44.48
C GLY A 392 73.33 44.74 -44.30
N GLU A 393 74.03 44.89 -43.17
CA GLU A 393 75.03 45.96 -42.97
C GLU A 393 76.25 45.76 -43.86
N LEU A 394 76.82 44.56 -43.91
CA LEU A 394 77.97 44.24 -44.77
C LEU A 394 77.65 44.46 -46.26
N ILE A 395 76.45 44.09 -46.69
CA ILE A 395 75.97 44.31 -48.07
C ILE A 395 75.83 45.81 -48.37
N ARG A 396 75.31 46.62 -47.42
CA ARG A 396 75.23 48.08 -47.59
C ARG A 396 76.62 48.72 -47.68
N GLU A 397 77.56 48.26 -46.86
CA GLU A 397 78.95 48.72 -46.94
C GLU A 397 79.58 48.35 -48.30
N ALA A 398 79.38 47.11 -48.76
CA ALA A 398 79.85 46.66 -50.06
C ALA A 398 79.25 47.49 -51.20
N ALA A 399 77.95 47.81 -51.15
CA ALA A 399 77.30 48.68 -52.13
C ALA A 399 77.93 50.08 -52.17
N ALA A 400 78.22 50.67 -51.01
CA ALA A 400 78.88 51.98 -50.91
C ALA A 400 80.30 51.95 -51.52
N ARG A 401 81.09 50.92 -51.22
CA ARG A 401 82.44 50.73 -51.79
C ARG A 401 82.42 50.52 -53.30
N ILE A 402 81.45 49.74 -53.80
CA ILE A 402 81.25 49.54 -55.25
C ILE A 402 80.87 50.86 -55.93
N HIS A 403 80.06 51.70 -55.27
CA HIS A 403 79.70 53.01 -55.78
C HIS A 403 80.90 53.96 -55.85
N GLU A 404 81.74 54.01 -54.81
CA GLU A 404 83.01 54.76 -54.83
C GLU A 404 83.96 54.28 -55.94
N LEU A 405 84.01 52.97 -56.18
CA LEU A 405 84.78 52.39 -57.28
C LEU A 405 84.23 52.84 -58.64
N ALA A 406 82.90 52.91 -58.80
CA ALA A 406 82.26 53.42 -60.02
C ALA A 406 82.74 54.85 -60.34
N VAL A 407 82.69 55.73 -59.34
CA VAL A 407 83.13 57.13 -59.45
C VAL A 407 84.62 57.22 -59.79
N SER A 408 85.45 56.38 -59.16
CA SER A 408 86.90 56.35 -59.41
C SER A 408 87.24 55.89 -60.83
N VAL A 409 86.55 54.87 -61.34
CA VAL A 409 86.73 54.37 -62.71
C VAL A 409 86.24 55.38 -63.74
N GLU A 410 85.13 56.07 -63.47
CA GLU A 410 84.60 57.11 -64.33
C GLU A 410 85.59 58.29 -64.45
N SER A 411 86.15 58.75 -63.33
CA SER A 411 87.21 59.77 -63.34
C SER A 411 88.48 59.30 -64.08
N ALA A 412 88.87 58.04 -63.93
CA ALA A 412 89.99 57.49 -64.67
C ALA A 412 89.70 57.41 -66.19
N SER A 413 88.47 57.11 -66.58
CA SER A 413 88.01 57.15 -67.98
C SER A 413 88.10 58.55 -68.58
N GLU A 414 87.72 59.58 -67.83
CA GLU A 414 87.87 60.98 -68.27
C GLU A 414 89.34 61.36 -68.53
N ARG A 415 90.26 60.93 -67.65
CA ARG A 415 91.70 61.18 -67.80
C ARG A 415 92.29 60.48 -69.02
N VAL A 416 91.87 59.24 -69.30
CA VAL A 416 92.28 58.50 -70.52
C VAL A 416 91.74 59.18 -71.78
N PHE A 417 90.51 59.69 -71.74
CA PHE A 417 89.93 60.45 -72.85
C PHE A 417 90.69 61.76 -73.10
N ALA A 418 91.08 62.46 -72.04
CA ALA A 418 91.93 63.65 -72.14
C ALA A 418 93.31 63.32 -72.73
N LEU A 419 93.90 62.17 -72.37
CA LEU A 419 95.17 61.70 -72.95
C LEU A 419 95.05 61.39 -74.45
N ALA A 420 93.97 60.72 -74.87
CA ALA A 420 93.69 60.47 -76.29
C ALA A 420 93.56 61.79 -77.07
N SER A 421 92.82 62.76 -76.52
CA SER A 421 92.68 64.09 -77.12
C SER A 421 94.01 64.84 -77.21
N ALA A 422 94.86 64.79 -76.17
CA ALA A 422 96.19 65.40 -76.18
C ALA A 422 97.11 64.72 -77.20
N GLY A 423 97.06 63.39 -77.30
CA GLY A 423 97.76 62.62 -78.33
C GLY A 423 97.37 63.06 -79.76
N GLY A 424 96.07 63.24 -80.01
CA GLY A 424 95.58 63.77 -81.30
C GLY A 424 96.13 65.17 -81.63
N GLN A 425 96.26 66.06 -80.64
CA GLN A 425 96.87 67.38 -80.84
C GLN A 425 98.36 67.28 -81.16
N ILE A 426 99.10 66.40 -80.48
CA ILE A 426 100.52 66.16 -80.76
C ILE A 426 100.69 65.59 -82.18
N ALA A 427 99.82 64.65 -82.60
CA ALA A 427 99.86 64.10 -83.95
C ALA A 427 99.72 65.19 -85.03
N LEU A 428 98.84 66.17 -84.81
CA LEU A 428 98.66 67.32 -85.70
C LEU A 428 99.92 68.17 -85.79
N GLN A 429 100.53 68.51 -84.65
CA GLN A 429 101.77 69.29 -84.59
C GLN A 429 102.96 68.55 -85.23
N VAL A 430 103.09 67.26 -84.99
CA VAL A 430 104.15 66.42 -85.57
C VAL A 430 104.00 66.33 -87.09
N LYS A 431 102.76 66.26 -87.60
CA LYS A 431 102.47 66.33 -89.02
C LYS A 431 102.92 67.66 -89.63
N GLU A 432 102.61 68.78 -88.97
CA GLU A 432 103.04 70.11 -89.41
C GLU A 432 104.57 70.26 -89.40
N ILE A 433 105.25 69.79 -88.34
CA ILE A 433 106.73 69.81 -88.27
C ILE A 433 107.33 68.96 -89.40
N ARG A 434 106.72 67.82 -89.72
CA ARG A 434 107.15 66.98 -90.83
C ARG A 434 106.98 67.70 -92.17
N GLU A 435 105.83 68.33 -92.40
CA GLU A 435 105.59 69.13 -93.60
C GLU A 435 106.64 70.26 -93.73
N ILE A 436 106.97 70.94 -92.63
CA ILE A 436 108.05 71.94 -92.57
C ILE A 436 109.41 71.31 -92.88
N ALA A 437 109.71 70.13 -92.32
CA ALA A 437 110.97 69.43 -92.56
C ALA A 437 111.11 68.97 -94.03
N ASP A 438 110.04 68.45 -94.62
CA ASP A 438 110.01 68.03 -96.02
C ASP A 438 110.14 69.26 -96.95
N GLN A 439 109.49 70.39 -96.63
CA GLN A 439 109.70 71.67 -97.31
C GLN A 439 111.14 72.18 -97.17
N THR A 440 111.71 72.10 -95.96
CA THR A 440 113.10 72.52 -95.68
C THR A 440 114.09 71.63 -96.43
N ASN A 441 113.82 70.33 -96.54
CA ASN A 441 114.60 69.38 -97.31
C ASN A 441 114.58 69.73 -98.80
N LEU A 442 113.42 70.09 -99.35
CA LEU A 442 113.27 70.56 -100.74
C LEU A 442 113.99 71.89 -100.98
N LEU A 443 113.86 72.86 -100.05
CA LEU A 443 114.56 74.14 -100.12
C LEU A 443 116.09 73.96 -100.06
N ALA A 444 116.56 73.10 -99.15
CA ALA A 444 117.98 72.78 -99.01
C ALA A 444 118.53 72.01 -100.23
N LEU A 445 117.74 71.12 -100.83
CA LEU A 445 118.09 70.45 -102.08
C LEU A 445 118.23 71.45 -103.23
N ASN A 446 117.27 72.36 -103.40
CA ASN A 446 117.34 73.42 -104.40
C ASN A 446 118.55 74.34 -104.18
N ALA A 447 118.84 74.71 -102.93
CA ALA A 447 120.01 75.51 -102.58
C ALA A 447 121.33 74.76 -102.83
N ALA A 448 121.40 73.45 -102.55
CA ALA A 448 122.58 72.63 -102.83
C ALA A 448 122.83 72.48 -104.34
N ILE A 449 121.76 72.36 -105.14
CA ILE A 449 121.84 72.34 -106.61
C ILE A 449 122.39 73.68 -107.13
N GLU A 450 121.86 74.82 -106.66
CA GLU A 450 122.30 76.14 -107.12
C GLU A 450 123.73 76.48 -106.64
N ALA A 451 124.11 76.03 -105.44
CA ALA A 451 125.48 76.15 -104.93
C ALA A 451 126.49 75.31 -105.73
N ALA A 452 126.10 74.13 -106.22
CA ALA A 452 126.92 73.33 -107.15
C ALA A 452 127.05 74.01 -108.53
N ARG A 453 126.03 74.78 -108.94
CA ARG A 453 126.00 75.55 -110.19
C ARG A 453 126.92 76.77 -110.19
N ALA A 454 127.16 77.37 -109.02
CA ALA A 454 128.03 78.53 -108.82
C ALA A 454 129.55 78.22 -108.77
N GLY A 455 129.96 76.94 -108.91
CA GLY A 455 131.38 76.55 -108.97
C GLY A 455 132.18 76.87 -107.69
N GLU A 456 133.44 77.31 -107.83
CA GLU A 456 134.35 77.59 -106.70
C GLU A 456 133.82 78.65 -105.71
N SER A 457 133.00 79.61 -106.16
CA SER A 457 132.38 80.63 -105.28
C SER A 457 131.25 80.09 -104.39
N GLY A 458 130.64 78.94 -104.74
CA GLY A 458 129.50 78.35 -104.04
C GLY A 458 129.85 77.29 -102.99
N ARG A 459 131.13 76.95 -102.83
CA ARG A 459 131.58 75.79 -102.03
C ARG A 459 131.16 75.85 -100.56
N GLY A 460 131.22 77.04 -99.93
CA GLY A 460 130.77 77.23 -98.55
C GLY A 460 129.26 77.07 -98.40
N PHE A 461 128.49 77.58 -99.36
CA PHE A 461 127.03 77.45 -99.39
C PHE A 461 126.57 76.01 -99.64
N ALA A 462 127.27 75.25 -100.50
CA ALA A 462 126.96 73.84 -100.76
C ALA A 462 127.11 72.97 -99.51
N VAL A 463 128.12 73.24 -98.68
CA VAL A 463 128.32 72.54 -97.40
C VAL A 463 127.19 72.87 -96.43
N VAL A 464 126.81 74.15 -96.29
CA VAL A 464 125.69 74.56 -95.42
C VAL A 464 124.36 73.96 -95.91
N ALA A 465 124.07 74.01 -97.22
CA ALA A 465 122.86 73.42 -97.79
C ALA A 465 122.80 71.90 -97.61
N GLY A 466 123.93 71.20 -97.75
CA GLY A 466 124.04 69.76 -97.44
C GLY A 466 123.80 69.44 -95.96
N GLU A 467 124.27 70.29 -95.05
CA GLU A 467 124.04 70.12 -93.61
C GLU A 467 122.58 70.42 -93.22
N VAL A 468 121.96 71.45 -93.81
CA VAL A 468 120.52 71.74 -93.64
C VAL A 468 119.66 70.60 -94.20
N ARG A 469 120.05 70.00 -95.34
CA ARG A 469 119.36 68.85 -95.92
C ARG A 469 119.42 67.63 -95.00
N LYS A 470 120.60 67.29 -94.48
CA LYS A 470 120.76 66.21 -93.48
C LYS A 470 119.97 66.49 -92.20
N LEU A 471 119.91 67.74 -91.75
CA LEU A 471 119.12 68.13 -90.59
C LEU A 471 117.62 67.94 -90.87
N ALA A 472 117.12 68.37 -92.04
CA ALA A 472 115.73 68.19 -92.46
C ALA A 472 115.35 66.70 -92.61
N GLU A 473 116.21 65.87 -93.20
CA GLU A 473 116.04 64.40 -93.27
C GLU A 473 115.98 63.79 -91.84
N ARG A 474 116.84 64.24 -90.91
CA ARG A 474 116.81 63.81 -89.50
C ARG A 474 115.53 64.25 -88.79
N VAL A 475 115.02 65.46 -89.04
CA VAL A 475 113.75 65.95 -88.46
C VAL A 475 112.56 65.17 -89.03
N SER A 476 112.53 64.88 -90.33
CA SER A 476 111.48 64.07 -90.96
C SER A 476 111.48 62.63 -90.41
N SER A 477 112.65 62.03 -90.21
CA SER A 477 112.79 60.72 -89.56
C SER A 477 112.36 60.74 -88.09
N ALA A 478 112.74 61.77 -87.33
CA ALA A 478 112.33 61.92 -85.92
C ALA A 478 110.82 62.13 -85.78
N THR A 479 110.21 62.95 -86.64
CA THR A 479 108.74 63.16 -86.65
C THR A 479 107.98 61.90 -87.04
N LEU A 480 108.50 61.08 -87.96
CA LEU A 480 107.96 59.75 -88.25
C LEU A 480 107.96 58.84 -87.01
N ALA A 481 109.08 58.79 -86.27
CA ALA A 481 109.19 58.01 -85.05
C ALA A 481 108.21 58.50 -83.96
N ILE A 482 108.08 59.83 -83.78
CA ILE A 482 107.13 60.42 -82.83
C ILE A 482 105.68 60.13 -83.27
N ALA A 483 105.36 60.24 -84.57
CA ALA A 483 104.02 59.96 -85.08
C ALA A 483 103.60 58.50 -84.81
N GLU A 484 104.52 57.55 -84.97
CA GLU A 484 104.24 56.14 -84.63
C GLU A 484 104.02 55.94 -83.12
N GLN A 485 104.82 56.60 -82.27
CA GLN A 485 104.61 56.57 -80.82
C GLN A 485 103.26 57.16 -80.41
N VAL A 486 102.89 58.31 -80.98
CA VAL A 486 101.61 58.98 -80.71
C VAL A 486 100.43 58.13 -81.18
N LYS A 487 100.56 57.47 -82.34
CA LYS A 487 99.56 56.51 -82.84
C LYS A 487 99.40 55.31 -81.90
N GLY A 488 100.51 54.81 -81.33
CA GLY A 488 100.49 53.80 -80.27
C GLY A 488 99.77 54.27 -79.00
N ILE A 489 100.01 55.52 -78.57
CA ILE A 489 99.34 56.14 -77.42
C ILE A 489 97.83 56.29 -77.67
N ASP A 490 97.43 56.76 -78.85
CA ASP A 490 96.03 56.93 -79.23
C ASP A 490 95.28 55.59 -79.26
N ALA A 491 95.85 54.58 -79.94
CA ALA A 491 95.28 53.24 -79.99
C ALA A 491 95.11 52.62 -78.59
N THR A 492 96.13 52.77 -77.74
CA THR A 492 96.09 52.27 -76.35
C THR A 492 95.06 53.03 -75.51
N SER A 493 94.99 54.36 -75.64
CA SER A 493 94.03 55.19 -74.89
C SER A 493 92.58 54.87 -75.26
N ASN A 494 92.29 54.71 -76.56
CA ASN A 494 90.96 54.32 -77.03
C ASN A 494 90.57 52.91 -76.55
N ALA A 495 91.50 51.95 -76.59
CA ALA A 495 91.27 50.61 -76.05
C ALA A 495 91.02 50.63 -74.52
N SER A 496 91.77 51.44 -73.78
CA SER A 496 91.58 51.64 -72.34
C SER A 496 90.24 52.29 -72.00
N ALA A 497 89.81 53.32 -72.75
CA ALA A 497 88.51 53.96 -72.55
C ALA A 497 87.35 52.98 -72.82
N GLU A 498 87.46 52.14 -73.84
CA GLU A 498 86.46 51.10 -74.12
C GLU A 498 86.38 50.05 -73.00
N LEU A 499 87.53 49.60 -72.49
CA LEU A 499 87.57 48.71 -71.31
C LEU A 499 86.92 49.36 -70.10
N MET A 500 87.22 50.63 -69.81
CA MET A 500 86.64 51.37 -68.70
C MET A 500 85.11 51.49 -68.81
N ARG A 501 84.56 51.74 -70.01
CA ARG A 501 83.09 51.75 -70.22
C ARG A 501 82.44 50.41 -69.88
N ARG A 502 83.07 49.29 -70.25
CA ARG A 502 82.59 47.94 -69.89
C ARG A 502 82.66 47.70 -68.39
N VAL A 503 83.74 48.16 -67.73
CA VAL A 503 83.88 48.06 -66.28
C VAL A 503 82.78 48.86 -65.57
N VAL A 504 82.48 50.09 -66.00
CA VAL A 504 81.38 50.90 -65.43
C VAL A 504 80.02 50.20 -65.60
N ALA A 505 79.75 49.61 -66.77
CA ALA A 505 78.52 48.84 -66.98
C ALA A 505 78.43 47.62 -66.04
N GLY A 506 79.53 46.89 -65.86
CA GLY A 506 79.60 45.77 -64.91
C GLY A 506 79.41 46.21 -63.45
N ILE A 507 79.96 47.37 -63.07
CA ILE A 507 79.78 47.95 -61.74
C ILE A 507 78.31 48.31 -61.49
N LYS A 508 77.61 48.93 -62.46
CA LYS A 508 76.17 49.23 -62.32
C LYS A 508 75.35 47.96 -62.06
N HIS A 509 75.61 46.88 -62.80
CA HIS A 509 74.95 45.60 -62.55
C HIS A 509 75.23 45.05 -61.15
N ASN A 510 76.47 45.17 -60.66
CA ASN A 510 76.82 44.76 -59.30
C ASN A 510 76.08 45.59 -58.25
N ILE A 511 75.91 46.91 -58.45
CA ILE A 511 75.13 47.76 -57.53
C ILE A 511 73.68 47.26 -57.42
N ASP A 512 73.03 46.95 -58.54
CA ASP A 512 71.66 46.44 -58.56
C ASP A 512 71.53 45.08 -57.86
N LEU A 513 72.52 44.20 -58.06
CA LEU A 513 72.59 42.90 -57.42
C LEU A 513 72.78 43.02 -55.90
N THR A 514 73.69 43.89 -55.46
CA THR A 514 73.92 44.17 -54.03
C THR A 514 72.70 44.80 -53.38
N ALA A 515 72.00 45.72 -54.04
CA ALA A 515 70.75 46.28 -53.55
C ALA A 515 69.64 45.23 -53.41
N SER A 516 69.57 44.27 -54.34
CA SER A 516 68.63 43.15 -54.27
C SER A 516 68.95 42.20 -53.12
N ALA A 517 70.23 41.89 -52.91
CA ALA A 517 70.68 41.10 -51.76
C ALA A 517 70.36 41.81 -50.42
N GLY A 518 70.48 43.14 -50.38
CA GLY A 518 70.11 43.94 -49.20
C GLY A 518 68.63 43.85 -48.86
N ARG A 519 67.75 43.95 -49.86
CA ARG A 519 66.29 43.75 -49.67
C ARG A 519 65.96 42.35 -49.15
N ALA A 520 66.58 41.32 -49.72
CA ALA A 520 66.39 39.95 -49.25
C ALA A 520 66.78 39.76 -47.77
N MET A 521 67.84 40.44 -47.30
CA MET A 521 68.19 40.41 -45.87
C MET A 521 67.14 41.10 -45.00
N THR A 522 66.57 42.23 -45.44
CA THR A 522 65.47 42.91 -44.73
C THR A 522 64.22 42.04 -44.66
N ASP A 523 63.89 41.31 -45.73
CA ASP A 523 62.75 40.39 -45.74
C ASP A 523 62.94 39.21 -44.76
N ILE A 524 64.17 38.68 -44.66
CA ILE A 524 64.53 37.64 -43.68
C ILE A 524 64.41 38.18 -42.25
N GLU A 525 64.88 39.41 -41.99
CA GLU A 525 64.75 40.05 -40.68
C GLU A 525 63.27 40.25 -40.28
N GLY A 526 62.44 40.69 -41.22
CA GLY A 526 60.99 40.83 -41.02
C GLY A 526 60.32 39.49 -40.71
N SER A 527 60.65 38.45 -41.49
CA SER A 527 60.14 37.09 -41.29
C SER A 527 60.56 36.51 -39.93
N ALA A 528 61.80 36.76 -39.50
CA ALA A 528 62.29 36.33 -38.20
C ALA A 528 61.50 36.99 -37.06
N ARG A 529 61.21 38.30 -37.16
CA ARG A 529 60.37 39.01 -36.17
C ARG A 529 58.95 38.46 -36.10
N GLU A 530 58.34 38.12 -37.23
CA GLU A 530 57.00 37.52 -37.26
C GLU A 530 56.98 36.15 -36.57
N VAL A 531 57.96 35.30 -36.86
CA VAL A 531 58.10 33.98 -36.23
C VAL A 531 58.31 34.11 -34.71
N ILE A 532 59.09 35.07 -34.23
CA ILE A 532 59.23 35.35 -32.79
C ILE A 532 57.88 35.74 -32.15
N GLY A 533 57.05 36.50 -32.87
CA GLY A 533 55.69 36.82 -32.44
C GLY A 533 54.82 35.56 -32.27
N VAL A 534 54.89 34.64 -33.23
CA VAL A 534 54.18 33.35 -33.18
C VAL A 534 54.68 32.48 -32.01
N VAL A 535 56.00 32.43 -31.78
CA VAL A 535 56.61 31.74 -30.62
C VAL A 535 56.00 32.24 -29.30
N GLY A 536 55.82 33.56 -29.15
CA GLY A 536 55.16 34.15 -27.98
C GLY A 536 53.71 33.67 -27.80
N GLN A 537 52.94 33.63 -28.88
CA GLN A 537 51.55 33.14 -28.86
C GLN A 537 51.46 31.65 -28.50
N ILE A 538 52.38 30.82 -29.02
CA ILE A 538 52.45 29.40 -28.65
C ILE A 538 52.77 29.25 -27.16
N GLY A 539 53.65 30.08 -26.61
CA GLY A 539 53.94 30.09 -25.16
C GLY A 539 52.70 30.34 -24.29
N GLU A 540 51.82 31.26 -24.71
CA GLU A 540 50.54 31.49 -24.03
C GLU A 540 49.61 30.25 -24.11
N GLN A 541 49.53 29.61 -25.29
CA GLN A 541 48.73 28.40 -25.48
C GLN A 541 49.25 27.22 -24.64
N VAL A 542 50.57 27.08 -24.52
CA VAL A 542 51.22 26.10 -23.63
C VAL A 542 50.78 26.33 -22.19
N ALA A 543 50.78 27.57 -21.70
CA ALA A 543 50.36 27.88 -20.34
C ALA A 543 48.88 27.52 -20.09
N VAL A 544 48.00 27.83 -21.05
CA VAL A 544 46.58 27.44 -21.01
C VAL A 544 46.44 25.91 -21.02
N GLY A 545 47.19 25.21 -21.87
CA GLY A 545 47.17 23.74 -21.95
C GLY A 545 47.63 23.07 -20.66
N GLN A 546 48.66 23.60 -20.00
CA GLN A 546 49.11 23.11 -18.69
C GLN A 546 48.05 23.31 -17.61
N ALA A 547 47.44 24.50 -17.55
CA ALA A 547 46.37 24.79 -16.59
C ALA A 547 45.16 23.87 -16.81
N SER A 548 44.73 23.69 -18.06
CA SER A 548 43.65 22.77 -18.41
C SER A 548 43.97 21.32 -18.05
N SER A 549 45.21 20.88 -18.24
CA SER A 549 45.62 19.53 -17.87
C SER A 549 45.53 19.31 -16.36
N ARG A 550 45.89 20.30 -15.53
CA ARG A 550 45.72 20.22 -14.07
C ARG A 550 44.25 20.15 -13.67
N ASP A 551 43.38 20.98 -14.27
CA ASP A 551 41.93 20.93 -13.99
C ASP A 551 41.33 19.56 -14.35
N ILE A 552 41.79 18.92 -15.43
CA ILE A 552 41.35 17.56 -15.78
C ILE A 552 41.78 16.56 -14.70
N VAL A 553 43.02 16.63 -14.19
CA VAL A 553 43.46 15.73 -13.10
C VAL A 553 42.57 15.90 -11.87
N ASP A 554 42.31 17.13 -11.42
CA ASP A 554 41.46 17.39 -10.26
C ASP A 554 40.03 16.86 -10.45
N ARG A 555 39.49 16.96 -11.67
CA ARG A 555 38.18 16.38 -12.03
C ARG A 555 38.20 14.86 -12.01
N VAL A 556 39.29 14.23 -12.42
CA VAL A 556 39.42 12.77 -12.39
C VAL A 556 39.46 12.27 -10.94
N ASP A 557 40.16 12.96 -10.04
CA ASP A 557 40.14 12.62 -8.60
C ASP A 557 38.70 12.69 -8.02
N THR A 558 37.91 13.66 -8.49
CA THR A 558 36.50 13.77 -8.13
C THR A 558 35.67 12.59 -8.68
N ILE A 559 35.97 12.13 -9.90
CA ILE A 559 35.32 10.94 -10.48
C ILE A 559 35.66 9.69 -9.67
N GLU A 560 36.92 9.50 -9.28
CA GLU A 560 37.33 8.38 -8.44
C GLU A 560 36.62 8.38 -7.08
N ASP A 561 36.44 9.56 -6.45
CA ASP A 561 35.65 9.68 -5.22
C ASP A 561 34.18 9.29 -5.43
N LEU A 562 33.57 9.75 -6.52
CA LEU A 562 32.19 9.39 -6.89
C LEU A 562 32.05 7.88 -7.11
N MET A 563 33.00 7.24 -7.78
CA MET A 563 32.99 5.79 -8.00
C MET A 563 33.15 5.02 -6.69
N ARG A 564 34.01 5.50 -5.77
CA ARG A 564 34.15 4.92 -4.42
C ARG A 564 32.84 5.00 -3.63
N ARG A 565 32.14 6.14 -3.72
CA ARG A 565 30.83 6.35 -3.09
C ARG A 565 29.74 5.50 -3.74
N ALA A 566 29.76 5.32 -5.05
CA ALA A 566 28.85 4.43 -5.76
C ALA A 566 29.05 2.97 -5.32
N SER A 567 30.28 2.49 -5.21
CA SER A 567 30.57 1.15 -4.68
C SER A 567 30.06 0.97 -3.25
N ALA A 568 30.27 1.96 -2.38
CA ALA A 568 29.77 1.90 -1.00
C ALA A 568 28.22 1.90 -0.94
N ALA A 569 27.57 2.68 -1.81
CA ALA A 569 26.11 2.70 -1.92
C ALA A 569 25.56 1.37 -2.46
N ALA A 570 26.27 0.72 -3.39
CA ALA A 570 25.93 -0.61 -3.88
C ALA A 570 25.95 -1.64 -2.74
N ASP A 571 27.00 -1.65 -1.91
CA ASP A 571 27.07 -2.52 -0.73
C ASP A 571 25.95 -2.26 0.28
N GLN A 572 25.61 -0.99 0.52
CA GLN A 572 24.48 -0.62 1.39
C GLN A 572 23.14 -1.10 0.80
N ASN A 573 22.92 -0.94 -0.50
CA ASN A 573 21.72 -1.45 -1.17
C ASN A 573 21.60 -2.97 -1.08
N ARG A 574 22.72 -3.68 -1.26
CA ARG A 574 22.78 -5.14 -1.12
C ARG A 574 22.39 -5.58 0.31
N ALA A 575 22.96 -4.94 1.33
CA ALA A 575 22.64 -5.22 2.73
C ALA A 575 21.17 -4.90 3.06
N ALA A 576 20.63 -3.80 2.54
CA ALA A 576 19.22 -3.45 2.70
C ALA A 576 18.30 -4.48 2.02
N ALA A 577 18.67 -4.94 0.82
CA ALA A 577 17.92 -5.96 0.09
C ALA A 577 17.93 -7.30 0.84
N ASP A 578 19.06 -7.70 1.42
CA ASP A 578 19.16 -8.89 2.27
C ASP A 578 18.28 -8.77 3.53
N THR A 579 18.26 -7.60 4.16
CA THR A 579 17.39 -7.32 5.32
C THR A 579 15.91 -7.41 4.94
N ILE A 580 15.51 -6.85 3.78
CA ILE A 580 14.12 -6.95 3.30
C ILE A 580 13.75 -8.41 3.02
N ARG A 581 14.66 -9.19 2.44
CA ARG A 581 14.44 -10.63 2.21
C ARG A 581 14.24 -11.37 3.52
N GLU A 582 15.12 -11.14 4.50
CA GLU A 582 15.02 -11.77 5.82
C GLU A 582 13.70 -11.43 6.52
N ILE A 583 13.30 -10.15 6.53
CA ILE A 583 12.02 -9.72 7.09
C ILE A 583 10.85 -10.37 6.33
N SER A 584 10.93 -10.45 5.00
CA SER A 584 9.89 -11.06 4.18
C SER A 584 9.76 -12.56 4.45
N ASP A 585 10.88 -13.27 4.61
CA ASP A 585 10.92 -14.69 4.99
C ASP A 585 10.33 -14.91 6.39
N GLN A 586 10.66 -14.04 7.36
CA GLN A 586 10.07 -14.09 8.70
C GLN A 586 8.56 -13.84 8.66
N MET A 587 8.11 -12.83 7.91
CA MET A 587 6.69 -12.53 7.71
C MET A 587 5.98 -13.69 6.99
N ALA A 588 6.59 -14.27 5.96
CA ALA A 588 6.08 -15.45 5.26
C ALA A 588 5.94 -16.62 6.22
N GLY A 589 6.94 -16.86 7.08
CA GLY A 589 6.90 -17.86 8.13
C GLY A 589 5.73 -17.65 9.09
N ILE A 590 5.46 -16.41 9.50
CA ILE A 590 4.32 -16.07 10.36
C ILE A 590 2.99 -16.33 9.62
N VAL A 591 2.85 -15.82 8.39
CA VAL A 591 1.61 -15.96 7.60
C VAL A 591 1.33 -17.42 7.24
N ASN A 592 2.36 -18.20 6.93
CA ASN A 592 2.24 -19.62 6.57
C ASN A 592 1.79 -20.51 7.74
N ARG A 593 1.91 -20.05 8.99
CA ARG A 593 1.32 -20.75 10.15
C ARG A 593 -0.22 -20.71 10.12
N PHE A 594 -0.79 -19.72 9.44
CA PHE A 594 -2.23 -19.59 9.27
C PHE A 594 -2.68 -20.33 8.01
N ARG A 595 -3.66 -21.22 8.15
CA ARG A 595 -4.26 -21.86 6.98
C ARG A 595 -5.26 -20.91 6.34
N ILE A 596 -4.84 -20.34 5.22
CA ILE A 596 -5.64 -19.53 4.33
C ILE A 596 -5.93 -20.35 3.06
N GLY A 597 -7.20 -20.67 2.83
CA GLY A 597 -7.65 -21.36 1.63
C GLY A 597 -7.66 -20.40 0.44
N PRO A 598 -7.90 -20.88 -0.80
CA PRO A 598 -8.12 -19.99 -1.92
C PRO A 598 -9.25 -19.02 -1.56
N VAL A 599 -9.01 -17.72 -1.75
CA VAL A 599 -10.02 -16.68 -1.56
C VAL A 599 -11.14 -16.98 -2.55
N LEU A 600 -12.24 -17.55 -2.05
CA LEU A 600 -13.47 -17.65 -2.82
C LEU A 600 -13.99 -16.22 -2.92
N HIS A 601 -13.65 -15.53 -4.01
CA HIS A 601 -14.38 -14.35 -4.42
C HIS A 601 -15.84 -14.77 -4.65
N SER A 602 -16.65 -14.66 -3.59
CA SER A 602 -18.10 -14.68 -3.75
C SER A 602 -18.44 -13.46 -4.60
N GLN A 603 -18.73 -13.71 -5.88
CA GLN A 603 -19.37 -12.72 -6.73
C GLN A 603 -20.72 -12.41 -6.09
N VAL A 604 -20.74 -11.37 -5.27
CA VAL A 604 -21.97 -10.68 -4.90
C VAL A 604 -22.52 -10.10 -6.20
N ARG A 605 -23.63 -10.68 -6.66
CA ARG A 605 -24.44 -10.15 -7.76
C ARG A 605 -25.79 -9.72 -7.20
#